data_AF-A0A699II34-F1
#
_entry.id   AF-A0A699II34-F1
#
_cell.length_a   1.000
_cell.length_b   1.000
_cell.length_c   1.000
_cell.angle_alpha   90.00
_cell.angle_beta   90.00
_cell.angle_gamma   90.00
#
_symmetry.space_group_name_H-M   'P 1'
#
loop_
_entity.id
_entity.type
_entity.pdbx_description
1 polymer ?
#
loop_
_entity_poly.entity_id
_entity_poly.type
_entity_poly.pdbx_seq_one_letter_code
_entity_poly.pdbx_strand_id
1 'polypeptide(L)'
;KNEENYTTHDLELGAVVFALRLWRYYLYDTKCTIFTDHKSLQYILDQKELNMRQRRWVELLSDYDCVIHDHPGKVNVVADALSRKDKELIHVRALVVTVHNNFPKQIRSAQAKACEKENIGAEGFVGKGEPFEVRADGTNVFEDECGYHYLEDYKI
;
A
#
# COMPACT_ATOMS: atom_id res chain seq x y z
N LYS A 1 31.68 -9.15 -1.62
CA LYS A 1 31.59 -10.43 -0.88
C LYS A 1 31.13 -10.10 0.53
N ASN A 2 29.91 -10.42 0.93
CA ASN A 2 29.44 -10.36 2.34
C ASN A 2 28.00 -10.90 2.56
N GLU A 3 27.33 -11.45 1.53
CA GLU A 3 25.97 -11.99 1.66
C GLU A 3 25.92 -13.52 1.89
N GLU A 4 27.07 -14.20 1.94
CA GLU A 4 27.11 -15.68 1.90
C GLU A 4 27.04 -16.38 3.27
N ASN A 5 27.16 -15.66 4.40
CA ASN A 5 27.12 -16.28 5.74
C ASN A 5 26.05 -15.64 6.63
N TYR A 6 24.77 -15.81 6.28
CA TYR A 6 23.71 -15.65 7.27
C TYR A 6 23.68 -16.89 8.15
N THR A 7 23.88 -16.70 9.44
CA THR A 7 23.61 -17.77 10.40
C THR A 7 22.11 -18.05 10.41
N THR A 8 21.69 -19.27 10.76
CA THR A 8 20.25 -19.60 10.90
C THR A 8 19.54 -18.57 11.78
N HIS A 9 20.21 -18.12 12.84
CA HIS A 9 19.73 -17.04 13.70
C HIS A 9 19.41 -15.73 12.97
N ASP A 10 20.28 -15.31 12.06
CA ASP A 10 20.05 -14.08 11.28
C ASP A 10 18.93 -14.25 10.24
N LEU A 11 18.73 -15.46 9.71
CA LEU A 11 17.62 -15.73 8.80
C LEU A 11 16.28 -15.68 9.53
N GLU A 12 16.18 -16.31 10.70
CA GLU A 12 14.97 -16.30 11.52
C GLU A 12 14.63 -14.88 11.99
N LEU A 13 15.61 -14.14 12.51
CA LEU A 13 15.40 -12.74 12.91
C LEU A 13 15.01 -11.87 11.70
N GLY A 14 15.63 -12.10 10.55
CA GLY A 14 15.30 -11.43 9.30
C GLY A 14 13.86 -11.69 8.85
N ALA A 15 13.36 -12.92 9.01
CA ALA A 15 11.99 -13.30 8.70
C ALA A 15 10.98 -12.55 9.59
N VAL A 16 11.26 -12.44 10.89
CA VAL A 16 10.44 -11.67 11.84
C VAL A 16 10.39 -10.19 11.45
N VAL A 17 11.56 -9.58 11.21
CA VAL A 17 11.65 -8.17 10.77
C VAL A 17 10.90 -7.93 9.47
N PHE A 18 11.00 -8.87 8.53
CA PHE A 18 10.29 -8.80 7.26
C PHE A 18 8.77 -8.83 7.46
N ALA A 19 8.27 -9.76 8.29
CA ALA A 19 6.85 -9.85 8.62
C ALA A 19 6.34 -8.55 9.25
N LEU A 20 7.04 -7.99 10.25
CA LEU A 20 6.63 -6.74 10.89
C LEU A 20 6.57 -5.57 9.92
N ARG A 21 7.52 -5.48 8.99
CA ARG A 21 7.50 -4.46 7.92
C ARG A 21 6.32 -4.64 6.99
N LEU A 22 6.02 -5.87 6.58
CA LEU A 22 4.92 -6.17 5.67
C LEU A 22 3.56 -5.85 6.29
N TRP A 23 3.40 -6.16 7.57
CA TRP A 23 2.16 -5.99 8.32
C TRP A 23 2.11 -4.70 9.15
N ARG A 24 3.04 -3.75 8.90
CA ARG A 24 3.18 -2.52 9.70
C ARG A 24 1.86 -1.78 9.93
N TYR A 25 1.04 -1.65 8.88
CA TYR A 25 -0.25 -0.94 8.96
C TYR A 25 -1.23 -1.59 9.94
N TYR A 26 -1.14 -2.90 10.15
CA TYR A 26 -2.03 -3.64 11.04
C TYR A 26 -1.46 -3.79 12.46
N LEU A 27 -0.13 -3.74 12.60
CA LEU A 27 0.56 -4.01 13.86
C LEU A 27 0.92 -2.76 14.65
N TYR A 28 0.92 -1.59 14.02
CA TYR A 28 1.19 -0.33 14.72
C TYR A 28 0.15 -0.06 15.81
N ASP A 29 0.59 0.40 16.98
CA ASP A 29 -0.22 0.64 18.18
C ASP A 29 -1.03 -0.58 18.72
N THR A 30 -0.68 -1.79 18.29
CA THR A 30 -1.31 -3.03 18.77
C THR A 30 -0.31 -3.95 19.43
N LYS A 31 -0.75 -4.63 20.50
CA LYS A 31 0.02 -5.68 21.15
C LYS A 31 0.12 -6.89 20.25
N CYS A 32 1.35 -7.21 19.86
CA CYS A 32 1.65 -8.30 18.96
C CYS A 32 2.38 -9.42 19.71
N THR A 33 2.06 -10.68 19.40
CA THR A 33 2.75 -11.84 19.98
C THR A 33 3.39 -12.63 18.85
N ILE A 34 4.71 -12.76 18.90
CA ILE A 34 5.51 -13.42 17.88
C ILE A 34 5.87 -14.79 18.44
N PHE A 35 5.43 -15.84 17.75
CA PHE A 35 5.83 -17.22 18.05
C PHE A 35 6.96 -17.63 17.10
N THR A 36 8.04 -18.15 17.66
CA THR A 36 9.20 -18.65 16.91
C THR A 36 9.66 -19.97 17.50
N ASP A 37 10.09 -20.90 16.67
CA ASP A 37 10.72 -22.15 17.09
C ASP A 37 12.22 -22.02 17.39
N HIS A 38 12.74 -20.79 17.29
CA HIS A 38 14.12 -20.48 17.57
C HIS A 38 14.28 -19.81 18.95
N LYS A 39 14.49 -20.65 19.97
CA LYS A 39 14.62 -20.28 21.39
C LYS A 39 15.49 -19.07 21.69
N SER A 40 16.59 -18.89 20.97
CA SER A 40 17.53 -17.77 21.19
C SER A 40 16.90 -16.41 20.88
N LEU A 41 15.93 -16.34 19.96
CA LEU A 41 15.22 -15.11 19.62
C LEU A 41 14.35 -14.58 20.76
N GLN A 42 13.98 -15.42 21.72
CA GLN A 42 13.24 -14.97 22.90
C GLN A 42 14.00 -13.88 23.68
N TYR A 43 15.33 -13.91 23.65
CA TYR A 43 16.19 -13.01 24.43
C TYR A 43 16.86 -11.94 23.56
N ILE A 44 16.46 -11.80 22.30
CA ILE A 44 17.15 -10.93 21.34
C ILE A 44 17.12 -9.44 21.74
N LEU A 45 16.06 -9.02 22.43
CA LEU A 45 15.89 -7.64 22.90
C LEU A 45 16.77 -7.32 24.12
N ASP A 46 17.07 -8.33 24.94
CA ASP A 46 17.87 -8.18 26.16
C ASP A 46 19.37 -8.46 25.94
N GLN A 47 19.74 -8.94 24.76
CA GLN A 47 21.09 -9.37 24.46
C GLN A 47 22.05 -8.16 24.32
N LYS A 48 23.09 -8.14 25.15
CA LYS A 48 24.07 -7.03 25.19
C LYS A 48 24.99 -6.98 23.96
N GLU A 49 25.38 -8.14 23.46
CA GLU A 49 26.30 -8.28 22.34
C GLU A 49 25.54 -8.67 21.08
N LEU A 50 25.29 -7.67 20.24
CA LEU A 50 24.63 -7.82 18.95
C LEU A 50 25.54 -7.29 17.84
N ASN A 51 25.53 -7.98 16.70
CA ASN A 51 26.18 -7.47 15.49
C ASN A 51 25.45 -6.19 15.02
N MET A 52 26.16 -5.29 14.31
CA MET A 52 25.62 -4.05 13.73
C MET A 52 24.29 -4.27 12.97
N ARG A 53 24.16 -5.40 12.25
CA ARG A 53 22.92 -5.77 11.55
C ARG A 53 21.78 -6.07 12.53
N GLN A 54 22.03 -6.94 13.51
CA GLN A 54 21.05 -7.34 14.50
C GLN A 54 20.60 -6.14 15.34
N ARG A 55 21.52 -5.22 15.67
CA ARG A 55 21.19 -3.97 16.37
C ARG A 55 20.15 -3.13 15.61
N ARG A 56 20.31 -2.95 14.29
CA ARG A 56 19.33 -2.24 13.45
C ARG A 56 17.98 -2.94 13.41
N TRP A 57 17.98 -4.26 13.47
CA TRP A 57 16.75 -5.06 13.50
C TRP A 57 16.05 -4.99 14.86
N VAL A 58 16.81 -5.02 15.96
CA VAL A 58 16.28 -4.86 17.32
C VAL A 58 15.71 -3.47 17.55
N GLU A 59 16.35 -2.43 17.01
CA GLU A 59 15.80 -1.06 17.02
C GLU A 59 14.43 -1.01 16.32
N LEU A 60 14.30 -1.65 15.16
CA LEU A 60 13.01 -1.77 14.50
C LEU A 60 12.00 -2.59 15.31
N LEU A 61 12.42 -3.66 15.99
CA LEU A 61 11.55 -4.43 16.87
C LEU A 61 11.02 -3.59 18.04
N SER A 62 11.86 -2.70 18.59
CA SER A 62 11.48 -1.84 19.71
C SER A 62 10.44 -0.77 19.36
N ASP A 63 10.23 -0.49 18.07
CA ASP A 63 9.15 0.38 17.60
C ASP A 63 7.76 -0.27 17.72
N TYR A 64 7.68 -1.59 17.94
CA TYR A 64 6.43 -2.34 18.07
C TYR A 64 6.24 -2.84 19.50
N ASP A 65 4.99 -2.83 19.99
CA ASP A 65 4.63 -3.47 21.26
C ASP A 65 4.49 -4.99 21.06
N CYS A 66 5.62 -5.68 20.90
CA CYS A 66 5.67 -7.10 20.58
C CYS A 66 6.36 -7.93 21.66
N VAL A 67 5.79 -9.11 21.96
CA VAL A 67 6.37 -10.12 22.86
C VAL A 67 6.75 -11.36 22.06
N ILE A 68 7.98 -11.85 22.23
CA ILE A 68 8.49 -13.05 21.55
C ILE A 68 8.39 -14.25 22.49
N HIS A 69 7.74 -15.33 22.04
CA HIS A 69 7.66 -16.60 22.74
C HIS A 69 8.22 -17.75 21.91
N ASP A 70 8.97 -18.62 22.59
CA ASP A 70 9.35 -19.92 22.03
C ASP A 70 8.10 -20.78 21.80
N HIS A 71 8.02 -21.39 20.62
CA HIS A 71 6.98 -22.31 20.24
C HIS A 71 7.62 -23.54 19.59
N PRO A 72 7.41 -24.76 20.11
CA PRO A 72 8.12 -25.93 19.59
C PRO A 72 7.94 -26.09 18.07
N GLY A 73 9.01 -26.35 17.31
CA GLY A 73 8.91 -26.45 15.83
C GLY A 73 7.85 -27.42 15.32
N LYS A 74 7.51 -28.46 16.10
CA LYS A 74 6.42 -29.41 15.80
C LYS A 74 5.03 -28.77 15.69
N VAL A 75 4.80 -27.62 16.30
CA VAL A 75 3.54 -26.86 16.23
C VAL A 75 3.68 -25.63 15.31
N ASN A 76 4.90 -25.30 14.87
CA ASN A 76 5.19 -24.24 13.90
C ASN A 76 4.97 -24.67 12.43
N VAL A 77 4.15 -25.69 12.20
CA VAL A 77 4.00 -26.35 10.89
C VAL A 77 3.53 -25.42 9.77
N VAL A 78 2.73 -24.41 10.09
CA VAL A 78 2.23 -23.43 9.13
C VAL A 78 3.34 -22.50 8.68
N ALA A 79 4.11 -21.94 9.62
CA ALA A 79 5.23 -21.06 9.29
C ALA A 79 6.34 -21.82 8.55
N ASP A 80 6.63 -23.05 8.98
CA ASP A 80 7.54 -23.97 8.29
C ASP A 80 7.12 -24.22 6.84
N ALA A 81 5.84 -24.51 6.60
CA ALA A 81 5.32 -24.73 5.25
C ALA A 81 5.44 -23.47 4.37
N LEU A 82 5.19 -22.29 4.95
CA LEU A 82 5.32 -21.01 4.25
C LEU A 82 6.78 -20.65 3.95
N SER A 83 7.70 -20.95 4.87
CA SER A 83 9.14 -20.72 4.72
C SER A 83 9.78 -21.65 3.67
N ARG A 84 9.27 -22.88 3.55
CA ARG A 84 9.77 -23.90 2.62
C ARG A 84 9.27 -23.78 1.18
N LYS A 85 8.41 -22.82 0.87
CA LYS A 85 7.86 -22.69 -0.50
C LYS A 85 9.01 -22.44 -1.48
N ASP A 86 9.11 -23.31 -2.49
CA ASP A 86 10.20 -23.29 -3.47
C ASP A 86 10.41 -21.90 -4.04
N LYS A 87 11.70 -21.49 -4.07
CA LYS A 87 12.18 -20.25 -4.70
C LYS A 87 12.07 -20.30 -6.22
N GLU A 88 11.03 -20.93 -6.78
CA GLU A 88 10.60 -20.54 -8.11
C GLU A 88 10.08 -19.11 -7.99
N LEU A 89 10.97 -18.17 -8.30
CA LEU A 89 10.63 -16.78 -8.53
C LEU A 89 9.53 -16.76 -9.58
N ILE A 90 8.27 -16.66 -9.14
CA ILE A 90 7.19 -16.27 -10.02
C ILE A 90 7.53 -14.84 -10.43
N HIS A 91 8.17 -14.71 -11.58
CA HIS A 91 8.53 -13.44 -12.17
C HIS A 91 7.26 -12.82 -12.74
N VAL A 92 6.48 -12.19 -11.86
CA VAL A 92 5.32 -11.38 -12.25
C VAL A 92 5.87 -10.11 -12.91
N ARG A 93 5.99 -10.12 -14.24
CA ARG A 93 6.48 -8.97 -15.03
C ARG A 93 5.60 -7.73 -14.92
N ALA A 94 4.31 -7.92 -14.63
CA ALA A 94 3.37 -6.86 -14.35
C ALA A 94 2.16 -7.46 -13.62
N LEU A 95 1.80 -6.88 -12.47
CA LEU A 95 0.47 -7.04 -11.89
C LEU A 95 -0.39 -5.91 -12.48
N VAL A 96 -1.08 -6.18 -13.59
CA VAL A 96 -2.10 -5.24 -14.08
C VAL A 96 -3.31 -5.39 -13.17
N VAL A 97 -3.48 -4.47 -12.23
CA VAL A 97 -4.73 -4.31 -11.50
C VAL A 97 -5.62 -3.41 -12.34
N THR A 98 -6.50 -4.00 -13.15
CA THR A 98 -7.60 -3.26 -13.78
C THR A 98 -8.60 -2.89 -12.71
N VAL A 99 -8.39 -1.73 -12.07
CA VAL A 99 -9.39 -1.13 -11.20
C VAL A 99 -10.53 -0.62 -12.10
N HIS A 100 -11.60 -1.40 -12.21
CA HIS A 100 -12.81 -0.97 -12.90
C HIS A 100 -13.58 0.02 -12.01
N ASN A 101 -13.06 1.25 -11.92
CA ASN A 101 -13.76 2.32 -11.23
C ASN A 101 -14.92 2.82 -12.09
N ASN A 102 -16.13 2.84 -11.51
CA ASN A 102 -17.31 3.45 -12.13
C ASN A 102 -17.23 5.00 -12.14
N PHE A 103 -16.15 5.57 -11.58
CA PHE A 103 -15.95 7.00 -11.41
C PHE A 103 -15.99 7.79 -12.73
N PRO A 104 -15.34 7.37 -13.83
CA PRO A 104 -15.45 8.08 -15.12
C PRO A 104 -16.87 8.08 -15.69
N LYS A 105 -17.68 7.04 -15.41
CA LYS A 105 -19.09 7.00 -15.81
C LYS A 105 -19.92 7.96 -14.96
N GLN A 106 -19.62 8.07 -13.66
CA GLN A 106 -20.29 9.02 -12.78
C GLN A 106 -19.98 10.46 -13.17
N ILE A 107 -18.72 10.80 -13.45
CA ILE A 107 -18.31 12.13 -13.94
C ILE A 107 -19.09 12.49 -15.21
N ARG A 108 -19.10 11.62 -16.23
CA ARG A 108 -19.88 11.86 -17.46
C ARG A 108 -21.37 12.04 -17.20
N SER A 109 -21.96 11.25 -16.30
CA SER A 109 -23.38 11.41 -15.95
C SER A 109 -23.67 12.74 -15.25
N ALA A 110 -22.74 13.24 -14.44
CA ALA A 110 -22.86 14.52 -13.77
C ALA A 110 -22.66 15.70 -14.74
N GLN A 111 -21.71 15.59 -15.68
CA GLN A 111 -21.50 16.56 -16.76
C GLN A 111 -22.71 16.64 -17.70
N ALA A 112 -23.29 15.49 -18.08
CA ALA A 112 -24.49 15.45 -18.90
C ALA A 112 -25.68 16.16 -18.23
N LYS A 113 -25.86 15.94 -16.92
CA LYS A 113 -26.87 16.67 -16.11
C LYS A 113 -26.58 18.17 -16.03
N ALA A 114 -25.33 18.57 -15.84
CA ALA A 114 -24.95 19.98 -15.80
C ALA A 114 -25.20 20.70 -17.15
N CYS A 115 -25.06 19.99 -18.27
CA CYS A 115 -25.36 20.49 -19.62
C CYS A 115 -26.86 20.44 -20.00
N GLU A 116 -27.77 20.02 -19.10
CA GLU A 116 -29.20 20.09 -19.37
C GLU A 116 -29.65 21.56 -19.45
N LYS A 117 -30.52 21.87 -20.42
CA LYS A 117 -30.97 23.25 -20.71
C LYS A 117 -31.57 23.98 -19.51
N GLU A 118 -32.14 23.24 -18.55
CA GLU A 118 -32.70 23.77 -17.31
C GLU A 118 -31.61 24.33 -16.37
N ASN A 119 -30.39 23.79 -16.43
CA ASN A 119 -29.26 24.17 -15.58
C ASN A 119 -28.38 25.26 -16.21
N ILE A 120 -28.35 25.35 -17.54
CA ILE A 120 -27.56 26.37 -18.28
C ILE A 120 -28.07 27.80 -18.04
N GLY A 121 -29.35 27.97 -17.71
CA GLY A 121 -29.98 29.29 -17.51
C GLY A 121 -29.76 29.95 -16.15
N ALA A 122 -29.21 29.23 -15.16
CA ALA A 122 -29.08 29.74 -13.79
C ALA A 122 -27.80 30.57 -13.56
N GLU A 123 -26.77 30.40 -14.38
CA GLU A 123 -25.44 30.99 -14.16
C GLU A 123 -24.96 31.86 -15.33
N GLY A 124 -25.82 32.72 -15.87
CA GLY A 124 -25.37 33.91 -16.62
C GLY A 124 -24.32 33.70 -17.72
N PHE A 125 -24.36 32.57 -18.44
CA PHE A 125 -23.45 32.31 -19.56
C PHE A 125 -23.76 33.26 -20.73
N VAL A 126 -23.10 34.41 -20.76
CA VAL A 126 -23.14 35.37 -21.88
C VAL A 126 -22.08 34.95 -22.90
N GLY A 127 -22.48 34.10 -23.84
CA GLY A 127 -21.67 33.77 -25.01
C GLY A 127 -22.55 33.23 -26.14
N LYS A 128 -22.52 33.87 -27.31
CA LYS A 128 -23.20 33.35 -28.51
C LYS A 128 -22.34 32.24 -29.13
N GLY A 129 -22.47 31.01 -28.62
CA GLY A 129 -21.82 29.80 -29.12
C GLY A 129 -22.27 28.56 -28.34
N GLU A 130 -22.04 27.35 -28.88
CA GLU A 130 -22.19 26.14 -28.07
C GLU A 130 -21.13 26.17 -26.96
N PRO A 131 -21.48 26.10 -25.66
CA PRO A 131 -20.55 26.48 -24.58
C PRO A 131 -19.44 25.46 -24.29
N PHE A 132 -19.44 24.31 -24.96
CA PHE A 132 -18.62 23.16 -24.56
C PHE A 132 -18.00 22.46 -25.77
N GLU A 133 -16.70 22.18 -25.68
CA GLU A 133 -16.03 21.23 -26.59
C GLU A 133 -16.02 19.83 -25.97
N VAL A 134 -16.43 18.82 -26.74
CA VAL A 134 -16.41 17.41 -26.33
C VAL A 134 -15.12 16.76 -26.84
N ARG A 135 -14.28 16.29 -25.92
CA ARG A 135 -13.04 15.57 -26.25
C ARG A 135 -13.30 14.12 -26.67
N ALA A 136 -12.30 13.46 -27.27
CA ALA A 136 -12.38 12.07 -27.75
C ALA A 136 -12.65 11.03 -26.63
N ASP A 137 -12.43 11.39 -25.37
CA ASP A 137 -12.75 10.61 -24.16
C ASP A 137 -14.18 10.87 -23.61
N GLY A 138 -14.92 11.77 -24.25
CA GLY A 138 -16.30 12.15 -23.91
C GLY A 138 -16.42 13.21 -22.81
N THR A 139 -15.34 13.91 -22.47
CA THR A 139 -15.32 14.96 -21.44
C THR A 139 -15.64 16.32 -22.05
N ASN A 140 -16.46 17.14 -21.37
CA ASN A 140 -16.82 18.49 -21.80
C ASN A 140 -15.85 19.52 -21.19
N VAL A 141 -15.31 20.43 -22.02
CA VAL A 141 -14.40 21.51 -21.60
C VAL A 141 -14.98 22.88 -21.99
N PHE A 142 -14.83 23.87 -21.10
CA PHE A 142 -15.19 25.26 -21.35
C PHE A 142 -13.93 26.08 -21.65
N GLU A 143 -14.00 26.98 -22.64
CA GLU A 143 -12.93 27.92 -22.97
C GLU A 143 -13.36 29.32 -22.54
N ASP A 144 -12.62 29.93 -21.61
CA ASP A 144 -12.81 31.34 -21.21
C ASP A 144 -11.62 32.21 -21.64
N GLU A 145 -11.70 33.53 -21.42
CA GLU A 145 -10.64 34.48 -21.80
C GLU A 145 -9.28 34.23 -21.09
N CYS A 146 -9.22 33.35 -20.09
CA CYS A 146 -8.03 32.97 -19.33
C CYS A 146 -7.46 31.60 -19.70
N GLY A 147 -8.17 30.76 -20.47
CA GLY A 147 -7.70 29.46 -20.98
C GLY A 147 -8.73 28.33 -20.82
N TYR A 148 -8.27 27.08 -21.00
CA TYR A 148 -9.12 25.89 -20.81
C TYR A 148 -9.26 25.52 -19.33
N HIS A 149 -10.46 25.63 -18.78
CA HIS A 149 -10.77 25.24 -17.41
C HIS A 149 -11.70 24.01 -17.39
N TYR A 150 -11.49 23.13 -16.41
CA TYR A 150 -12.35 21.95 -16.25
C TYR A 150 -13.63 22.36 -15.51
N LEU A 151 -14.77 21.80 -15.91
CA LEU A 151 -16.04 21.94 -15.17
C LEU A 151 -15.97 21.47 -13.71
N GLU A 152 -14.93 20.72 -13.32
CA GLU A 152 -14.68 20.33 -11.92
C GLU A 152 -14.11 21.48 -11.06
N ASP A 153 -13.57 22.54 -11.68
CA ASP A 153 -12.96 23.68 -10.98
C ASP A 153 -14.00 24.68 -10.45
N TYR A 154 -15.24 24.60 -10.93
CA TYR A 154 -16.35 25.45 -10.49
C TYR A 154 -17.33 24.67 -9.62
N LYS A 155 -16.94 24.43 -8.36
CA LYS A 155 -17.84 24.10 -7.24
C LYS A 155 -17.08 24.15 -5.90
N ILE A 156 -17.33 25.20 -5.11
CA ILE A 156 -17.33 25.12 -3.63
C ILE A 156 -18.78 25.29 -3.18
#